data_AF-A0A7C3VK72-F1
#
_entry.id   AF-A0A7C3VK72-F1
#
_cell.length_a   1.000
_cell.length_b   1.000
_cell.length_c   1.000
_cell.angle_alpha   90.00
_cell.angle_beta   90.00
_cell.angle_gamma   90.00
#
_symmetry.space_group_name_H-M   'P 1'
#
loop_
_entity.id
_entity.type
_entity.pdbx_description
1 polymer ?
#
loop_
_entity_poly.entity_id
_entity_poly.type
_entity_poly.pdbx_seq_one_letter_code
_entity_poly.pdbx_strand_id
1 'polypeptide(L)'
;MPEPELQLTPEQVLIAAIESQVQTVTSKLGEGLIRSIQADFVGSKLVVLLSNEWYNLTSDRQDQLASQMLVEARQLDFQTLEITDSDRQLLARSPVVGSGMIILRRSLPPNTSDKPLLSGQSR
;
A
#
# COMPACT_ATOMS: atom_id res chain seq x y z
N MET A 1 40.35 18.88 6.30
CA MET A 1 39.06 19.41 5.81
C MET A 1 37.98 18.78 6.66
N PRO A 2 37.02 19.52 7.24
CA PRO A 2 35.91 18.88 7.92
C PRO A 2 34.94 18.33 6.85
N GLU A 3 34.58 17.05 6.98
CA GLU A 3 33.57 16.39 6.16
C GLU A 3 32.22 17.12 6.31
N PRO A 4 31.45 17.31 5.23
CA PRO A 4 30.13 17.91 5.33
C PRO A 4 29.24 16.99 6.18
N GLU A 5 28.81 17.50 7.33
CA GLU A 5 27.77 16.88 8.15
C GLU A 5 26.55 16.69 7.24
N LEU A 6 26.22 15.42 6.94
CA LEU A 6 25.02 15.04 6.20
C LEU A 6 23.80 15.46 7.04
N GLN A 7 23.41 16.72 6.92
CA GLN A 7 22.15 17.21 7.44
C GLN A 7 21.06 16.49 6.66
N LEU A 8 20.36 15.57 7.34
CA LEU A 8 19.22 14.88 6.76
C LEU A 8 18.25 15.95 6.24
N THR A 9 17.92 15.89 4.95
CA THR A 9 16.88 16.75 4.40
C THR A 9 15.55 16.42 5.09
N PRO A 10 14.57 17.34 5.12
CA PRO A 10 13.26 17.05 5.68
C PRO A 10 12.64 15.75 5.13
N GLU A 11 12.91 15.44 3.86
CA GLU A 11 12.54 14.20 3.20
C GLU A 11 13.24 12.96 3.80
N GLN A 12 14.53 13.03 4.09
CA GLN A 12 15.28 11.92 4.72
C GLN A 12 14.91 11.72 6.19
N VAL A 13 14.58 12.81 6.91
CA VAL A 13 14.02 12.73 8.27
C VAL A 13 12.68 11.99 8.25
N LEU A 14 11.86 12.23 7.22
CA LEU A 14 10.58 11.58 7.08
C LEU A 14 10.70 10.12 6.66
N ILE A 15 11.61 9.77 5.75
CA ILE A 15 11.93 8.37 5.42
C ILE A 15 12.39 7.65 6.68
N ALA A 16 13.32 8.24 7.45
CA ALA A 16 13.81 7.65 8.70
C ALA A 16 12.73 7.54 9.79
N ALA A 17 11.83 8.54 9.90
CA ALA A 17 10.72 8.52 10.84
C ALA A 17 9.68 7.45 10.46
N ILE A 18 9.37 7.31 9.18
CA ILE A 18 8.50 6.24 8.67
C ILE A 18 9.19 4.89 8.86
N GLU A 19 10.47 4.74 8.54
CA GLU A 19 11.22 3.49 8.76
C GLU A 19 11.25 3.09 10.24
N SER A 20 11.44 4.05 11.15
CA SER A 20 11.44 3.80 12.60
C SER A 20 10.03 3.47 13.14
N GLN A 21 9.01 4.15 12.63
CA GLN A 21 7.61 3.92 13.03
C GLN A 21 7.09 2.60 12.43
N VAL A 22 7.49 2.27 11.20
CA VAL A 22 7.27 0.98 10.56
C VAL A 22 8.01 -0.12 11.33
N GLN A 23 9.26 0.03 11.76
CA GLN A 23 9.93 -0.98 12.60
C GLN A 23 9.18 -1.31 13.90
N THR A 24 8.49 -0.33 14.48
CA THR A 24 7.69 -0.53 15.70
C THR A 24 6.31 -1.16 15.41
N VAL A 25 5.74 -0.91 14.23
CA VAL A 25 4.46 -1.49 13.78
C VAL A 25 4.66 -2.88 13.15
N THR A 26 5.81 -3.16 12.54
CA THR A 26 6.12 -4.40 11.80
C THR A 26 6.15 -5.63 12.71
N SER A 27 6.50 -5.48 14.00
CA SER A 27 6.43 -6.61 14.95
C SER A 27 5.00 -7.12 15.20
N LYS A 28 3.96 -6.37 14.81
CA LYS A 28 2.55 -6.79 14.92
C LYS A 28 1.84 -6.98 13.58
N LEU A 29 2.40 -6.45 12.49
CA LEU A 29 1.75 -6.37 11.18
C LEU A 29 2.51 -7.16 10.09
N GLY A 30 3.04 -8.34 10.45
CA GLY A 30 3.58 -9.31 9.51
C GLY A 30 4.84 -8.85 8.77
N GLU A 31 5.99 -9.31 9.26
CA GLU A 31 7.29 -9.21 8.56
C GLU A 31 7.12 -9.66 7.10
N GLY A 32 7.12 -8.72 6.16
CA GLY A 32 7.03 -9.00 4.71
C GLY A 32 5.74 -8.61 4.00
N LEU A 33 4.76 -7.98 4.68
CA LEU A 33 3.55 -7.48 4.01
C LEU A 33 3.81 -6.19 3.23
N ILE A 34 4.43 -5.18 3.85
CA ILE A 34 4.83 -3.94 3.15
C ILE A 34 6.14 -4.19 2.41
N ARG A 35 6.15 -3.94 1.10
CA ARG A 35 7.32 -4.10 0.24
C ARG A 35 8.07 -2.80 0.02
N SER A 36 7.34 -1.69 -0.17
CA SER A 36 7.94 -0.37 -0.33
C SER A 36 6.92 0.73 -0.10
N ILE A 37 7.40 1.94 0.20
CA ILE A 37 6.58 3.15 0.33
C ILE A 37 7.19 4.22 -0.57
N GLN A 38 6.36 4.92 -1.33
CA GLN A 38 6.75 6.04 -2.19
C GLN A 38 5.91 7.25 -1.82
N ALA A 39 6.57 8.35 -1.49
CA ALA A 39 5.93 9.61 -1.15
C ALA A 39 6.15 10.64 -2.26
N ASP A 40 5.07 11.21 -2.75
CA ASP A 40 5.06 12.39 -3.62
C ASP A 40 4.52 13.57 -2.81
N PHE A 41 5.43 14.35 -2.25
CA PHE A 41 5.10 15.52 -1.44
C PHE A 41 4.50 16.66 -2.26
N VAL A 42 4.94 16.81 -3.51
CA VAL A 42 4.44 17.86 -4.41
C VAL A 42 2.99 17.55 -4.79
N GLY A 43 2.69 16.29 -5.10
CA GLY A 43 1.36 15.80 -5.40
C GLY A 43 0.49 15.47 -4.17
N SER A 44 1.03 15.59 -2.95
CA SER A 44 0.38 15.15 -1.70
C SER A 44 -0.19 13.71 -1.81
N LYS A 45 0.60 12.81 -2.39
CA LYS A 45 0.23 11.41 -2.62
C LYS A 45 1.21 10.44 -1.97
N LEU A 46 0.67 9.47 -1.24
CA LEU A 46 1.41 8.33 -0.70
C LEU A 46 1.02 7.07 -1.47
N VAL A 47 2.02 6.30 -1.92
CA VAL A 47 1.83 5.00 -2.58
C VAL A 47 2.50 3.93 -1.74
N VAL A 48 1.73 2.94 -1.31
CA VAL A 48 2.20 1.79 -0.53
C VAL A 48 2.14 0.55 -1.42
N LEU A 49 3.27 -0.15 -1.52
CA LEU A 49 3.38 -1.44 -2.21
C LEU A 49 3.29 -2.56 -1.19
N LEU A 50 2.32 -3.44 -1.34
CA LEU A 50 2.15 -4.64 -0.54
C LEU A 50 2.56 -5.90 -1.31
N SER A 51 2.93 -6.93 -0.58
CA SER A 51 3.12 -8.26 -1.12
C SER A 51 1.79 -8.97 -1.34
N ASN A 52 1.82 -10.09 -2.05
CA ASN A 52 0.65 -10.94 -2.27
C ASN A 52 0.08 -11.53 -0.97
N GLU A 53 0.78 -11.42 0.16
CA GLU A 53 0.24 -11.76 1.48
C GLU A 53 -1.00 -10.94 1.85
N TRP A 54 -1.21 -9.79 1.20
CA TRP A 54 -2.47 -9.04 1.28
C TRP A 54 -3.70 -9.93 1.02
N TYR A 55 -3.61 -10.82 0.03
CA TYR A 55 -4.71 -11.70 -0.36
C TYR A 55 -4.93 -12.88 0.61
N ASN A 56 -3.95 -13.15 1.49
CA ASN A 56 -4.07 -14.17 2.54
C ASN A 56 -4.75 -13.62 3.81
N LEU A 57 -4.95 -12.30 3.89
CA LEU A 57 -5.64 -11.67 5.00
C LEU A 57 -7.15 -11.86 4.91
N THR A 58 -7.81 -11.97 6.07
CA THR A 58 -9.27 -11.88 6.13
C THR A 58 -9.73 -10.49 5.70
N SER A 59 -10.98 -10.38 5.22
CA SER A 59 -11.55 -9.09 4.80
C SER A 59 -11.50 -8.04 5.92
N ASP A 60 -11.77 -8.42 7.17
CA ASP A 60 -11.67 -7.50 8.31
C ASP A 60 -10.24 -7.00 8.54
N ARG A 61 -9.24 -7.87 8.38
CA ARG A 61 -7.82 -7.48 8.50
C ARG A 61 -7.40 -6.56 7.36
N GLN A 62 -7.87 -6.81 6.15
CA GLN A 62 -7.64 -5.91 5.00
C GLN A 62 -8.23 -4.52 5.26
N ASP A 63 -9.47 -4.46 5.78
CA ASP A 63 -10.15 -3.21 6.08
C ASP A 63 -9.46 -2.44 7.21
N GLN A 64 -9.06 -3.14 8.27
CA GLN A 64 -8.33 -2.54 9.40
C GLN A 64 -6.98 -1.99 8.93
N LEU A 65 -6.23 -2.77 8.15
CA LEU A 65 -4.92 -2.38 7.65
C LEU A 65 -5.00 -1.13 6.76
N ALA A 66 -5.90 -1.16 5.78
CA ALA A 66 -6.08 -0.03 4.87
C ALA A 66 -6.53 1.22 5.64
N SER A 67 -7.45 1.07 6.60
CA SER A 67 -7.93 2.17 7.42
C SER A 67 -6.81 2.78 8.27
N GLN A 68 -5.95 1.94 8.86
CA GLN A 68 -4.80 2.39 9.63
C GLN A 68 -3.81 3.17 8.76
N MET A 69 -3.47 2.66 7.57
CA MET A 69 -2.62 3.36 6.61
C MET A 69 -3.21 4.70 6.18
N LEU A 70 -4.53 4.80 6.02
CA LEU A 70 -5.19 6.07 5.69
C LEU A 70 -5.07 7.09 6.83
N VAL A 71 -5.21 6.65 8.08
CA VAL A 71 -5.04 7.53 9.24
C VAL A 71 -3.60 8.06 9.30
N GLU A 72 -2.62 7.19 9.12
CA GLU A 72 -1.20 7.58 9.12
C GLU A 72 -0.89 8.52 7.94
N ALA A 73 -1.37 8.23 6.73
CA ALA A 73 -1.19 9.10 5.57
C ALA A 73 -1.74 10.52 5.82
N ARG A 74 -2.91 10.63 6.45
CA ARG A 74 -3.53 11.91 6.81
C ARG A 74 -2.76 12.66 7.91
N GLN A 75 -2.20 11.94 8.89
CA GLN A 75 -1.34 12.54 9.92
C GLN A 75 -0.05 13.10 9.35
N LEU A 76 0.40 12.58 8.21
CA LEU A 76 1.55 13.03 7.44
C LEU A 76 1.18 14.06 6.34
N ASP A 77 -0.03 14.62 6.38
CA ASP A 77 -0.54 15.63 5.44
C ASP A 77 -0.66 15.17 3.97
N PHE A 78 -0.73 13.85 3.72
CA PHE A 78 -1.07 13.33 2.39
C PHE A 78 -2.58 13.33 2.17
N GLN A 79 -3.02 13.94 1.07
CA GLN A 79 -4.43 13.97 0.66
C GLN A 79 -4.85 12.65 -0.01
N THR A 80 -3.92 12.00 -0.72
CA THR A 80 -4.19 10.78 -1.48
C THR A 80 -3.35 9.62 -0.97
N LEU A 81 -3.99 8.46 -0.77
CA LEU A 81 -3.33 7.19 -0.50
C LEU A 81 -3.70 6.16 -1.57
N GLU A 82 -2.71 5.52 -2.16
CA GLU A 82 -2.88 4.37 -3.05
C GLU A 82 -2.15 3.16 -2.46
N ILE A 83 -2.83 2.03 -2.39
CA ILE A 83 -2.26 0.75 -1.97
C ILE A 83 -2.25 -0.16 -3.19
N THR A 84 -1.08 -0.71 -3.53
CA THR A 84 -0.85 -1.54 -4.71
C THR A 84 -0.19 -2.87 -4.36
N ASP A 85 -0.36 -3.89 -5.20
CA ASP A 85 0.43 -5.13 -5.11
C ASP A 85 1.74 -5.05 -5.90
N SER A 86 2.55 -6.10 -5.85
CA SER A 86 3.82 -6.21 -6.58
C SER A 86 3.70 -6.01 -8.10
N ASP A 87 2.54 -6.26 -8.69
CA ASP A 87 2.24 -6.05 -10.10
C ASP A 87 1.69 -4.63 -10.38
N ARG A 88 1.83 -3.73 -9.40
CA ARG A 88 1.30 -2.35 -9.35
C ARG A 88 -0.21 -2.29 -9.57
N GLN A 89 -0.93 -3.35 -9.26
CA GLN A 89 -2.38 -3.34 -9.34
C GLN A 89 -2.97 -2.66 -8.12
N LEU A 90 -3.98 -1.80 -8.32
CA LEU A 90 -4.62 -1.08 -7.24
C LEU A 90 -5.44 -2.03 -6.35
N LEU A 91 -5.02 -2.16 -5.09
CA LEU A 91 -5.69 -2.93 -4.05
C LEU A 91 -6.72 -2.09 -3.34
N ALA A 92 -6.34 -0.87 -2.97
CA ALA A 92 -7.18 0.07 -2.25
C ALA A 92 -6.76 1.52 -2.49
N ARG A 93 -7.66 2.47 -2.25
CA ARG A 93 -7.35 3.91 -2.32
C ARG A 93 -8.15 4.73 -1.32
N SER A 94 -7.64 5.90 -1.00
CA SER A 94 -8.40 6.92 -0.27
C SER A 94 -9.62 7.37 -1.08
N PRO A 95 -10.72 7.74 -0.41
CA PRO A 95 -11.87 8.32 -1.09
C PRO A 95 -11.59 9.78 -1.48
N VAL A 96 -12.20 10.25 -2.57
CA VAL A 96 -12.20 11.68 -2.92
C VAL A 96 -13.03 12.49 -1.92
N VAL A 97 -14.12 11.91 -1.43
CA VAL A 97 -15.00 12.49 -0.40
C VAL A 97 -15.32 11.41 0.63
N GLY A 98 -15.08 11.68 1.91
CA GLY A 98 -15.39 10.79 3.02
C GLY A 98 -14.16 10.29 3.79
N SER A 99 -14.41 9.43 4.77
CA SER A 99 -13.41 9.10 5.80
C SER A 99 -12.79 7.71 5.66
N GLY A 100 -13.45 6.79 4.95
CA GLY A 100 -13.07 5.37 4.91
C GLY A 100 -12.37 4.98 3.62
N MET A 101 -11.45 4.01 3.71
CA MET A 101 -10.77 3.45 2.54
C MET A 101 -11.73 2.74 1.59
N ILE A 102 -11.42 2.83 0.29
CA ILE A 102 -12.10 2.07 -0.75
C ILE A 102 -11.21 0.87 -1.10
N ILE A 103 -11.65 -0.34 -0.78
CA ILE A 103 -10.96 -1.58 -1.19
C ILE A 103 -11.50 -2.02 -2.54
N LEU A 104 -10.61 -2.18 -3.52
CA LEU A 104 -10.96 -2.63 -4.88
C LEU A 104 -10.71 -4.13 -5.06
N ARG A 105 -9.69 -4.68 -4.40
CA ARG A 105 -9.31 -6.09 -4.56
C ARG A 105 -9.05 -6.76 -3.21
N ARG A 106 -9.90 -7.73 -2.89
CA ARG A 106 -9.83 -8.53 -1.65
C ARG A 106 -9.25 -9.92 -1.88
N SER A 107 -9.32 -10.44 -3.09
CA SER A 107 -8.81 -11.75 -3.48
C SER A 107 -7.99 -11.63 -4.77
N LEU A 108 -7.07 -12.57 -4.96
CA LEU A 108 -6.38 -12.72 -6.24
C LEU A 108 -7.42 -12.82 -7.36
N PRO A 109 -7.27 -12.05 -8.46
CA PRO A 109 -8.14 -12.25 -9.60
C PRO A 109 -7.99 -13.71 -10.07
N PRO A 110 -9.09 -14.39 -10.44
CA PRO A 110 -8.97 -15.73 -11.00
C PRO A 110 -8.03 -15.65 -12.20
N ASN A 111 -6.98 -16.48 -12.21
CA ASN A 111 -6.08 -16.60 -13.36
C ASN A 111 -6.94 -16.88 -14.59
N THR A 112 -7.07 -15.90 -15.48
CA THR A 112 -7.91 -15.98 -16.69
C THR A 112 -7.42 -17.02 -17.72
N SER A 113 -6.41 -17.82 -17.36
CA SER A 113 -5.94 -18.99 -18.12
C SER A 113 -6.82 -20.23 -17.91
N ASP A 114 -7.73 -20.25 -16.93
CA ASP A 114 -8.74 -21.31 -16.76
C ASP A 114 -10.09 -20.89 -17.39
N LYS A 115 -10.05 -20.24 -18.56
CA LYS A 115 -11.27 -20.12 -19.37
C LYS A 115 -11.45 -21.49 -20.04
N PRO A 116 -12.47 -22.31 -19.69
CA PRO A 116 -12.79 -23.45 -20.52
C PRO A 116 -13.03 -22.92 -21.93
N LEU A 117 -12.24 -23.40 -22.89
CA LEU A 117 -12.55 -23.23 -24.29
C LEU A 117 -13.98 -23.74 -24.44
N LEU A 118 -14.94 -22.83 -24.62
CA LEU A 118 -16.22 -23.19 -25.19
C LEU A 118 -15.88 -23.74 -26.57
N SER A 119 -15.69 -25.06 -26.64
CA SER A 119 -15.68 -25.82 -27.87
C SER A 119 -16.99 -25.50 -28.55
N GLY A 120 -16.89 -24.62 -29.55
CA GLY A 120 -18.00 -24.25 -30.39
C GLY A 120 -18.68 -25.50 -30.89
N GLN A 121 -20.00 -25.48 -30.76
CA GLN A 121 -20.90 -26.36 -31.48
C GLN A 121 -20.40 -26.56 -32.91
N SER A 122 -20.28 -27.81 -33.33
CA SER A 122 -20.07 -28.16 -34.73
C SER A 122 -20.82 -29.45 -35.01
N ARG A 123 -22.05 -29.23 -35.49
CA ARG A 123 -22.87 -30.08 -36.36
C ARG A 123 -23.46 -31.38 -35.83
#